data_AF-A0A7G2RPM2-F1
#
_entry.id   AF-A0A7G2RPM2-F1
#
_cell.length_a   1.000
_cell.length_b   1.000
_cell.length_c   1.000
_cell.angle_alpha   90.00
_cell.angle_beta   90.00
_cell.angle_gamma   90.00
#
_symmetry.space_group_name_H-M   'P 1'
#
loop_
_entity.id
_entity.type
_entity.pdbx_description
1 polymer ?
#
loop_
_entity_poly.entity_id
_entity_poly.type
_entity_poly.pdbx_seq_one_letter_code
_entity_poly.pdbx_strand_id
1 'polypeptide(L)'
;MELAKHTLGLELNDTTKPFEVHMTHSRKELLDIIRIFKLPITNKNDKNKKQLQSAIVEVVRFLDNVEPEQEYFFINSKEELIEYLQKQNPAKTLTIKEKTEVMLIAKKLIAYSRNGYYLLPSGYMDAVDVYKDASYIAKFPEIPSVRKAIEYVNKDPKLRDKIEMVIPRRVKKQLDKRKAVKQANIPLYVKRGEFILTFD
;
A
#
# COMPACT_ATOMS: atom_id res chain seq x y z
N MET A 1 41.00 -39.03 -16.54
CA MET A 1 40.08 -38.22 -17.35
C MET A 1 38.67 -38.50 -16.86
N GLU A 2 38.32 -37.81 -15.77
CA GLU A 2 36.96 -37.73 -15.24
C GLU A 2 36.10 -36.92 -16.21
N LEU A 3 34.98 -37.48 -16.64
CA LEU A 3 33.87 -36.72 -17.20
C LEU A 3 32.71 -36.86 -16.21
N ALA A 4 32.65 -35.87 -15.32
CA ALA A 4 31.63 -35.70 -14.31
C ALA A 4 30.24 -35.65 -14.95
N LYS A 5 29.40 -36.62 -14.58
CA LYS A 5 27.95 -36.54 -14.71
C LYS A 5 27.47 -35.41 -13.81
N HIS A 6 27.27 -34.24 -14.39
CA HIS A 6 26.63 -33.11 -13.72
C HIS A 6 25.12 -33.38 -13.69
N THR A 7 24.69 -34.23 -12.77
CA THR A 7 23.26 -34.42 -12.46
C THR A 7 22.80 -33.14 -11.76
N LEU A 8 22.00 -32.32 -12.44
CA LEU A 8 21.28 -31.21 -11.82
C LEU A 8 20.39 -31.79 -10.71
N GLY A 9 20.79 -31.57 -9.46
CA GLY A 9 19.92 -31.70 -8.30
C GLY A 9 18.86 -30.61 -8.36
N LEU A 10 17.76 -30.88 -9.06
CA LEU A 10 16.48 -30.28 -8.72
C LEU A 10 16.06 -30.91 -7.39
N GLU A 11 16.45 -30.29 -6.28
CA GLU A 11 15.81 -30.53 -5.01
C GLU A 11 14.33 -30.17 -5.20
N LEU A 12 13.50 -31.19 -5.43
CA LEU A 12 12.07 -31.08 -5.31
C LEU A 12 11.80 -30.69 -3.86
N ASN A 13 11.66 -29.39 -3.62
CA ASN A 13 11.17 -28.89 -2.34
C ASN A 13 9.84 -29.59 -2.09
N ASP A 14 9.82 -30.43 -1.06
CA ASP A 14 8.64 -31.20 -0.70
C ASP A 14 7.56 -30.23 -0.23
N THR A 15 6.68 -29.82 -1.16
CA THR A 15 5.64 -28.82 -0.92
C THR A 15 4.55 -29.31 0.03
N THR A 16 4.66 -30.55 0.51
CA THR A 16 3.83 -31.13 1.58
C THR A 16 4.30 -30.74 2.98
N LYS A 17 5.50 -30.15 3.12
CA LYS A 17 6.08 -29.79 4.42
C LYS A 17 5.19 -28.79 5.17
N PRO A 18 4.98 -28.99 6.48
CA PRO A 18 4.18 -28.07 7.25
C PRO A 18 4.82 -26.68 7.32
N PHE A 19 4.05 -25.65 6.96
CA PHE A 19 4.41 -24.24 7.12
C PHE A 19 3.35 -23.48 7.91
N GLU A 20 3.75 -22.33 8.46
CA GLU A 20 2.88 -21.39 9.15
C GLU A 20 2.85 -20.04 8.42
N VAL A 21 1.67 -19.42 8.38
CA VAL A 21 1.49 -18.09 7.78
C VAL A 21 1.94 -17.03 8.78
N HIS A 22 2.82 -16.13 8.35
CA HIS A 22 3.36 -15.08 9.18
C HIS A 22 2.27 -14.20 9.80
N MET A 23 2.45 -13.84 11.07
CA MET A 23 1.45 -13.09 11.84
C MET A 23 1.19 -11.67 11.31
N THR A 24 2.05 -11.15 10.44
CA THR A 24 1.86 -9.81 9.86
C THR A 24 0.82 -9.78 8.75
N HIS A 25 0.46 -10.90 8.10
CA HIS A 25 -0.60 -10.85 7.10
C HIS A 25 -1.94 -10.42 7.71
N SER A 26 -2.61 -9.46 7.07
CA SER A 26 -3.90 -8.95 7.57
C SER A 26 -5.04 -9.86 7.11
N ARG A 27 -6.16 -9.88 7.84
CA ARG A 27 -7.35 -10.64 7.40
C ARG A 27 -7.77 -10.28 5.98
N LYS A 28 -7.76 -8.97 5.65
CA LYS A 28 -8.12 -8.48 4.33
C LYS A 28 -7.19 -9.02 3.24
N GLU A 29 -5.89 -9.02 3.50
CA GLU A 29 -4.90 -9.55 2.58
C GLU A 29 -5.05 -11.06 2.38
N LEU A 30 -5.31 -11.83 3.44
CA LEU A 30 -5.60 -13.26 3.31
C LEU A 30 -6.85 -13.49 2.43
N LEU A 31 -7.88 -12.66 2.55
CA LEU A 31 -9.04 -12.72 1.66
C LEU A 31 -8.71 -12.34 0.21
N ASP A 32 -7.81 -11.36 0.01
CA ASP A 32 -7.32 -10.97 -1.31
C ASP A 32 -6.54 -12.13 -1.96
N ILE A 33 -5.66 -12.81 -1.21
CA ILE A 33 -4.93 -14.02 -1.65
C ILE A 33 -5.93 -15.11 -2.07
N ILE A 34 -6.91 -15.42 -1.22
CA ILE A 34 -7.93 -16.43 -1.54
C ILE A 34 -8.69 -16.08 -2.82
N ARG A 35 -9.01 -14.80 -3.02
CA ARG A 35 -9.74 -14.34 -4.21
C ARG A 35 -8.88 -14.41 -5.47
N ILE A 36 -7.63 -13.97 -5.38
CA ILE A 36 -6.71 -13.81 -6.51
C ILE A 36 -6.21 -15.17 -7.00
N PHE A 37 -5.75 -16.02 -6.08
CA PHE A 37 -5.32 -17.39 -6.39
C PHE A 37 -6.48 -18.39 -6.45
N LYS A 38 -7.73 -17.90 -6.38
CA LYS A 38 -8.97 -18.69 -6.48
C LYS A 38 -8.98 -19.91 -5.54
N LEU A 39 -8.46 -19.76 -4.32
CA LEU A 39 -8.34 -20.87 -3.38
C LEU A 39 -9.73 -21.37 -2.96
N PRO A 40 -10.00 -22.70 -3.02
CA PRO A 40 -11.31 -23.29 -2.69
C PRO A 40 -11.59 -23.31 -1.17
N ILE A 41 -11.78 -22.13 -0.57
CA ILE A 41 -12.11 -21.97 0.86
C ILE A 41 -13.58 -21.55 1.02
N THR A 42 -14.39 -22.44 1.59
CA THR A 42 -15.80 -22.17 1.93
C THR A 42 -15.93 -21.23 3.13
N ASN A 43 -16.99 -20.42 3.14
CA ASN A 43 -17.33 -19.50 4.23
C ASN A 43 -16.17 -18.59 4.68
N LYS A 44 -15.31 -18.18 3.74
CA LYS A 44 -14.14 -17.33 4.01
C LYS A 44 -14.47 -16.01 4.72
N ASN A 45 -15.69 -15.48 4.52
CA ASN A 45 -16.14 -14.25 5.16
C ASN A 45 -16.49 -14.42 6.65
N ASP A 46 -16.78 -15.64 7.11
CA ASP A 46 -17.16 -15.91 8.50
C ASP A 46 -15.94 -16.31 9.34
N LYS A 47 -14.89 -16.85 8.70
CA LYS A 47 -13.66 -17.29 9.35
C LYS A 47 -12.86 -16.13 9.93
N ASN A 48 -12.46 -16.22 11.20
CA ASN A 48 -11.52 -15.29 11.83
C ASN A 48 -10.11 -15.41 11.22
N LYS A 49 -9.19 -14.50 11.57
CA LYS A 49 -7.83 -14.49 10.98
C LYS A 49 -7.08 -15.81 11.16
N LYS A 50 -7.12 -16.41 12.36
CA LYS A 50 -6.44 -17.69 12.63
C LYS A 50 -7.05 -18.81 11.79
N GLN A 51 -8.37 -18.87 11.72
CA GLN A 51 -9.09 -19.84 10.90
C GLN A 51 -8.79 -19.70 9.41
N LEU A 52 -8.62 -18.46 8.90
CA LEU A 52 -8.19 -18.22 7.53
C LEU A 52 -6.76 -18.69 7.28
N GLN A 53 -5.84 -18.45 8.23
CA GLN A 53 -4.46 -18.94 8.12
C GLN A 53 -4.43 -20.47 8.02
N SER A 54 -5.13 -21.16 8.93
CA SER A 54 -5.20 -22.64 8.90
C SER A 54 -5.81 -23.16 7.59
N ALA A 55 -6.92 -22.58 7.14
CA ALA A 55 -7.57 -23.00 5.90
C ALA A 55 -6.70 -22.75 4.66
N ILE A 56 -5.94 -21.64 4.61
CA ILE A 56 -5.00 -21.38 3.52
C ILE A 56 -3.87 -22.41 3.53
N VAL A 57 -3.30 -22.73 4.70
CA VAL A 57 -2.24 -23.75 4.81
C VAL A 57 -2.74 -25.10 4.32
N GLU A 58 -3.93 -25.52 4.75
CA GLU A 58 -4.54 -26.78 4.30
C GLU A 58 -4.70 -26.81 2.78
N VAL A 59 -5.34 -25.80 2.20
CA VAL A 59 -5.59 -25.76 0.75
C VAL A 59 -4.30 -25.66 -0.06
N VAL A 60 -3.36 -24.80 0.34
CA VAL A 60 -2.10 -24.59 -0.40
C VAL A 60 -1.23 -25.85 -0.36
N ARG A 61 -1.24 -26.62 0.73
CA ARG A 61 -0.50 -27.91 0.79
C ARG A 61 -0.92 -28.87 -0.32
N PHE A 62 -2.23 -29.03 -0.50
CA PHE A 62 -2.82 -29.95 -1.49
C PHE A 62 -3.01 -29.34 -2.88
N LEU A 63 -2.64 -28.08 -3.07
CA LEU A 63 -2.72 -27.43 -4.37
C LEU A 63 -1.57 -27.93 -5.26
N ASP A 64 -1.85 -28.34 -6.50
CA ASP A 64 -0.80 -28.77 -7.43
C ASP A 64 0.03 -27.58 -7.91
N ASN A 65 -0.63 -26.53 -8.41
CA ASN A 65 -0.01 -25.31 -8.93
C ASN A 65 -0.91 -24.10 -8.71
N VAL A 66 -0.31 -22.91 -8.73
CA VAL A 66 -1.03 -21.62 -8.76
C VAL A 66 -0.87 -20.97 -10.13
N GLU A 67 -1.90 -20.26 -10.58
CA GLU A 67 -1.77 -19.37 -11.73
C GLU A 67 -0.82 -18.21 -11.38
N PRO A 68 0.15 -17.86 -12.26
CA PRO A 68 1.03 -16.72 -12.05
C PRO A 68 0.24 -15.41 -11.90
N GLU A 69 0.63 -14.59 -10.92
CA GLU A 69 0.01 -13.32 -10.60
C GLU A 69 1.06 -12.22 -10.58
N GLN A 70 0.94 -11.27 -11.52
CA GLN A 70 1.94 -10.23 -11.76
C GLN A 70 1.47 -8.81 -11.45
N GLU A 71 0.24 -8.62 -10.97
CA GLU A 71 -0.30 -7.29 -10.66
C GLU A 71 -0.14 -6.90 -9.19
N TYR A 72 -0.24 -7.84 -8.26
CA TYR A 72 -0.36 -7.56 -6.82
C TYR A 72 0.76 -8.17 -5.97
N PHE A 73 1.05 -9.45 -6.17
CA PHE A 73 1.96 -10.24 -5.36
C PHE A 73 3.25 -10.63 -6.09
N PHE A 74 3.26 -10.63 -7.43
CA PHE A 74 4.42 -11.03 -8.25
C PHE A 74 4.87 -12.45 -7.94
N ILE A 75 3.92 -13.38 -7.93
CA ILE A 75 4.10 -14.79 -7.58
C ILE A 75 3.87 -15.63 -8.84
N ASN A 76 4.84 -16.44 -9.22
CA ASN A 76 4.81 -17.30 -10.40
C ASN A 76 4.45 -18.75 -10.08
N SER A 77 4.73 -19.19 -8.85
CA SER A 77 4.63 -20.59 -8.47
C SER A 77 4.09 -20.78 -7.07
N LYS A 78 3.75 -22.03 -6.76
CA LYS A 78 3.22 -22.44 -5.44
C LYS A 78 4.26 -22.18 -4.36
N GLU A 79 5.52 -22.46 -4.65
CA GLU A 79 6.65 -22.28 -3.74
C GLU A 79 6.83 -20.81 -3.38
N GLU A 80 6.74 -19.92 -4.37
CA GLU A 80 6.78 -18.47 -4.14
C GLU A 80 5.57 -18.00 -3.30
N LEU A 81 4.39 -18.62 -3.46
CA LEU A 81 3.23 -18.32 -2.61
C LEU A 81 3.46 -18.75 -1.15
N ILE A 82 4.02 -19.95 -0.93
CA ILE A 82 4.36 -20.43 0.41
C ILE A 82 5.40 -19.51 1.04
N GLU A 83 6.45 -19.15 0.30
CA GLU A 83 7.50 -18.25 0.76
C GLU A 83 6.94 -16.86 1.11
N TYR A 84 6.04 -16.31 0.28
CA TYR A 84 5.35 -15.06 0.56
C TYR A 84 4.54 -15.13 1.86
N LEU A 85 3.81 -16.22 2.08
CA LEU A 85 2.98 -16.43 3.28
C LEU A 85 3.82 -16.63 4.54
N GLN A 86 5.04 -17.17 4.43
CA GLN A 86 5.96 -17.38 5.56
C GLN A 86 6.73 -16.11 5.94
N LYS A 87 6.97 -15.21 4.98
CA LYS A 87 7.70 -13.96 5.21
C LYS A 87 6.82 -12.88 5.80
N GLN A 88 7.44 -11.90 6.45
CA GLN A 88 6.74 -10.69 6.85
C GLN A 88 6.14 -10.01 5.61
N ASN A 89 4.83 -9.73 5.65
CA ASN A 89 4.16 -8.97 4.59
C ASN A 89 4.97 -7.71 4.21
N PRO A 90 5.45 -7.61 2.95
CA PRO A 90 6.26 -6.48 2.49
C PRO A 90 5.48 -5.15 2.47
N ALA A 91 4.15 -5.18 2.50
CA ALA A 91 3.30 -3.99 2.66
C ALA A 91 3.08 -3.54 4.12
N LYS A 92 3.56 -4.33 5.10
CA LYS A 92 3.60 -3.93 6.53
C LYS A 92 5.02 -3.59 6.97
N THR A 93 5.63 -2.64 6.26
CA THR A 93 6.90 -2.00 6.65
C THR A 93 6.76 -1.12 7.88
N LEU A 94 5.54 -0.67 8.23
CA LEU A 94 5.25 0.17 9.38
C LEU A 94 4.43 -0.58 10.43
N THR A 95 4.86 -0.54 11.68
CA THR A 95 4.07 -0.98 12.83
C THR A 95 2.82 -0.11 13.01
N ILE A 96 1.82 -0.60 13.75
CA ILE A 96 0.58 0.16 14.02
C ILE A 96 0.90 1.50 14.72
N LYS A 97 1.90 1.51 15.60
CA LYS A 97 2.36 2.70 16.34
C LYS A 97 2.94 3.74 15.38
N GLU A 98 3.95 3.35 14.58
CA GLU A 98 4.59 4.26 13.62
C GLU A 98 3.60 4.79 12.59
N LYS A 99 2.66 3.95 12.12
CA LYS A 99 1.61 4.42 11.20
C LYS A 99 0.74 5.50 11.84
N THR A 100 0.43 5.36 13.13
CA THR A 100 -0.38 6.34 13.87
C THR A 100 0.39 7.65 14.02
N GLU A 101 1.68 7.56 14.36
CA GLU A 101 2.59 8.71 14.45
C GLU A 101 2.74 9.44 13.11
N VAL A 102 3.04 8.73 12.02
CA VAL A 102 3.13 9.28 10.66
C VAL A 102 1.79 9.95 10.26
N MET A 103 0.65 9.37 10.65
CA MET A 103 -0.66 9.99 10.41
C MET A 103 -0.88 11.27 11.23
N LEU A 104 -0.42 11.33 12.48
CA LEU A 104 -0.51 12.52 13.32
C LEU A 104 0.34 13.66 12.75
N ILE A 105 1.58 13.37 12.37
CA ILE A 105 2.49 14.33 11.72
C ILE A 105 1.87 14.83 10.41
N ALA A 106 1.36 13.92 9.56
CA ALA A 106 0.70 14.32 8.32
C ALA A 106 -0.51 15.25 8.55
N LYS A 107 -1.33 14.99 9.58
CA LYS A 107 -2.45 15.88 9.94
C LYS A 107 -1.97 17.24 10.43
N LYS A 108 -0.90 17.27 11.24
CA LYS A 108 -0.27 18.51 11.73
C LYS A 108 0.22 19.37 10.58
N LEU A 109 0.92 18.78 9.60
CA LEU A 109 1.39 19.48 8.39
C LEU A 109 0.25 19.97 7.49
N ILE A 110 -0.83 19.19 7.36
CA ILE A 110 -2.03 19.64 6.64
C ILE A 110 -2.67 20.83 7.35
N ALA A 111 -2.76 20.81 8.68
CA ALA A 111 -3.29 21.93 9.47
C ALA A 111 -2.41 23.17 9.32
N TYR A 112 -1.08 23.03 9.44
CA TYR A 112 -0.10 24.09 9.16
C TYR A 112 -0.35 24.74 7.79
N SER A 113 -0.49 23.93 6.75
CA SER A 113 -0.67 24.44 5.38
C SER A 113 -2.02 25.11 5.16
N ARG A 114 -3.09 24.63 5.83
CA ARG A 114 -4.43 25.23 5.75
C ARG A 114 -4.55 26.53 6.52
N ASN A 115 -3.79 26.67 7.59
CA ASN A 115 -3.73 27.87 8.41
C ASN A 115 -2.76 28.91 7.82
N GLY A 116 -2.66 29.01 6.48
CA GLY A 116 -1.83 30.03 5.83
C GLY A 116 -0.33 29.95 6.14
N TYR A 117 0.19 28.77 6.49
CA TYR A 117 1.61 28.55 6.77
C TYR A 117 2.11 29.37 7.99
N TYR A 118 1.26 29.53 8.99
CA TYR A 118 1.61 30.10 10.30
C TYR A 118 2.06 28.99 11.26
N LEU A 119 3.23 29.18 11.88
CA LEU A 119 3.90 28.19 12.72
C LEU A 119 3.20 27.96 14.08
N LEU A 120 2.84 29.06 14.75
CA LEU A 120 2.28 29.07 16.11
C LEU A 120 0.99 28.24 16.27
N PRO A 121 -0.06 28.39 15.44
CA PRO A 121 -1.29 27.61 15.58
C PRO A 121 -1.10 26.11 15.36
N SER A 122 -0.06 25.74 14.61
CA SER A 122 0.27 24.35 14.30
C SER A 122 1.24 23.69 15.29
N GLY A 123 1.76 24.43 16.27
CA GLY A 123 2.75 23.90 17.22
C GLY A 123 4.09 23.58 16.58
N TYR A 124 4.47 24.33 15.55
CA TYR A 124 5.84 24.36 15.02
C TYR A 124 6.55 25.60 15.56
N MET A 125 7.81 25.45 15.94
CA MET A 125 8.62 26.58 16.44
C MET A 125 9.40 27.23 15.29
N ASP A 126 9.87 26.42 14.35
CA ASP A 126 10.65 26.87 13.20
C ASP A 126 10.20 26.14 11.91
N ALA A 127 10.46 26.77 10.75
CA ALA A 127 10.27 26.16 9.43
C ALA A 127 11.15 24.92 9.23
N VAL A 128 12.30 24.85 9.93
CA VAL A 128 13.18 23.68 9.93
C VAL A 128 12.46 22.44 10.47
N ASP A 129 11.63 22.59 11.51
CA ASP A 129 10.88 21.47 12.08
C ASP A 129 9.81 20.95 11.12
N VAL A 130 9.16 21.86 10.40
CA VAL A 130 8.21 21.53 9.32
C VAL A 130 8.92 20.69 8.25
N TYR A 131 10.12 21.11 7.83
CA TYR A 131 10.90 20.40 6.82
C TYR A 131 11.36 19.01 7.28
N LYS A 132 11.79 18.89 8.55
CA LYS A 132 12.16 17.59 9.15
C LYS A 132 10.99 16.61 9.17
N ASP A 133 9.84 17.06 9.67
CA ASP A 133 8.61 16.25 9.72
C ASP A 133 8.16 15.84 8.32
N ALA A 134 8.16 16.79 7.38
CA ALA A 134 7.77 16.54 5.99
C ALA A 134 8.73 15.56 5.29
N SER A 135 10.03 15.72 5.48
CA SER A 135 11.05 14.80 4.95
C SER A 135 10.96 13.39 5.56
N TYR A 136 10.63 13.31 6.86
CA TYR A 136 10.42 12.03 7.54
C TYR A 136 9.21 11.29 6.94
N ILE A 137 8.05 11.96 6.83
CA ILE A 137 6.85 11.30 6.31
C ILE A 137 6.93 11.01 4.81
N ALA A 138 7.71 11.77 4.03
CA ALA A 138 7.87 11.58 2.59
C ALA A 138 8.36 10.17 2.21
N LYS A 139 9.05 9.48 3.14
CA LYS A 139 9.48 8.08 3.02
C LYS A 139 8.32 7.09 2.95
N PHE A 140 7.11 7.50 3.33
CA PHE A 140 5.92 6.64 3.41
C PHE A 140 4.80 7.07 2.45
N PRO A 141 5.06 7.09 1.12
CA PRO A 141 4.13 7.59 0.10
C PRO A 141 2.89 6.72 -0.08
N GLU A 142 2.84 5.52 0.52
CA GLU A 142 1.67 4.66 0.47
C GLU A 142 0.47 5.25 1.21
N ILE A 143 0.73 6.03 2.27
CA ILE A 143 -0.31 6.64 3.11
C ILE A 143 -0.93 7.85 2.36
N PRO A 144 -2.25 7.86 2.13
CA PRO A 144 -2.91 8.96 1.40
C PRO A 144 -2.74 10.33 2.05
N SER A 145 -2.81 10.38 3.40
CA SER A 145 -2.65 11.62 4.15
C SER A 145 -1.25 12.21 3.98
N VAL A 146 -0.21 11.37 3.89
CA VAL A 146 1.17 11.80 3.64
C VAL A 146 1.29 12.47 2.28
N ARG A 147 0.78 11.83 1.23
CA ARG A 147 0.77 12.43 -0.13
C ARG A 147 0.09 13.80 -0.15
N LYS A 148 -1.05 13.90 0.53
CA LYS A 148 -1.80 15.16 0.64
C LYS A 148 -1.04 16.22 1.45
N ALA A 149 -0.39 15.83 2.55
CA ALA A 149 0.41 16.73 3.38
C ALA A 149 1.55 17.35 2.57
N ILE A 150 2.35 16.51 1.89
CA ILE A 150 3.48 16.98 1.07
C ILE A 150 3.02 17.86 -0.09
N GLU A 151 1.90 17.53 -0.74
CA GLU A 151 1.32 18.39 -1.78
C GLU A 151 0.98 19.79 -1.25
N TYR A 152 0.47 19.90 -0.02
CA TYR A 152 0.14 21.20 0.58
C TYR A 152 1.37 21.96 1.09
N VAL A 153 2.34 21.25 1.68
CA VAL A 153 3.60 21.85 2.14
C VAL A 153 4.38 22.40 0.95
N ASN A 154 4.42 21.69 -0.19
CA ASN A 154 5.09 22.17 -1.41
C ASN A 154 4.41 23.39 -2.07
N LYS A 155 3.22 23.79 -1.59
CA LYS A 155 2.54 25.04 -2.00
C LYS A 155 2.92 26.22 -1.09
N ASP A 156 3.67 25.99 -0.02
CA ASP A 156 4.14 27.04 0.88
C ASP A 156 5.13 27.96 0.14
N PRO A 157 4.83 29.26 -0.01
CA PRO A 157 5.75 30.19 -0.67
C PRO A 157 7.06 30.41 0.10
N LYS A 158 7.11 30.06 1.38
CA LYS A 158 8.31 30.20 2.23
C LYS A 158 9.28 29.03 2.06
N LEU A 159 8.84 27.95 1.44
CA LEU A 159 9.65 26.75 1.27
C LEU A 159 10.57 26.91 0.07
N ARG A 160 11.89 26.93 0.31
CA ARG A 160 12.90 27.04 -0.75
C ARG A 160 13.03 25.75 -1.56
N ASP A 161 13.02 24.62 -0.87
CA ASP A 161 13.24 23.30 -1.47
C ASP A 161 11.95 22.49 -1.43
N LYS A 162 11.47 22.08 -2.61
CA LYS A 162 10.29 21.23 -2.74
C LYS A 162 10.65 19.80 -2.33
N ILE A 163 9.79 19.20 -1.52
CA ILE A 163 9.98 17.83 -1.04
C ILE A 163 9.41 16.89 -2.09
N GLU A 164 10.30 16.16 -2.76
CA GLU A 164 9.90 15.12 -3.71
C GLU A 164 9.61 13.80 -2.98
N MET A 165 8.58 13.09 -3.45
CA MET A 165 8.23 11.78 -2.94
C MET A 165 8.27 10.74 -4.05
N VAL A 166 9.07 9.69 -3.84
CA VAL A 166 9.17 8.56 -4.76
C VAL A 166 7.99 7.63 -4.54
N ILE A 167 6.93 7.80 -5.34
CA ILE A 167 5.72 6.97 -5.23
C ILE A 167 5.97 5.61 -5.92
N PRO A 168 5.78 4.47 -5.22
CA PRO A 168 5.90 3.15 -5.82
C PRO A 168 4.93 2.94 -7.00
N ARG A 169 5.37 2.19 -8.01
CA ARG A 169 4.58 1.90 -9.22
C ARG A 169 3.19 1.33 -8.90
N ARG A 170 3.09 0.47 -7.89
CA ARG A 170 1.84 -0.12 -7.40
C ARG A 170 0.83 0.95 -6.98
N VAL A 171 1.27 1.89 -6.13
CA VAL A 171 0.43 2.97 -5.62
C VAL A 171 0.02 3.91 -6.75
N LYS A 172 0.94 4.20 -7.68
CA LYS A 172 0.67 5.02 -8.87
C LYS A 172 -0.45 4.43 -9.73
N LYS A 173 -0.35 3.15 -10.10
CA LYS A 173 -1.42 2.45 -10.87
C LYS A 173 -2.77 2.48 -10.14
N GLN A 174 -2.78 2.31 -8.81
CA GLN A 174 -4.02 2.36 -8.03
C GLN A 174 -4.65 3.77 -8.04
N LEU A 175 -3.82 4.81 -7.97
CA LEU A 175 -4.28 6.20 -8.07
C LEU A 175 -4.85 6.51 -9.45
N ASP A 176 -4.19 6.04 -10.51
CA ASP A 176 -4.64 6.26 -11.89
C ASP A 176 -5.97 5.55 -12.16
N LYS A 177 -6.13 4.30 -11.72
CA LYS A 177 -7.43 3.59 -11.76
C LYS A 177 -8.53 4.39 -11.05
N ARG A 178 -8.25 4.95 -9.86
CA ARG A 178 -9.23 5.78 -9.12
C ARG A 178 -9.54 7.10 -9.81
N LYS A 179 -8.56 7.74 -10.45
CA LYS A 179 -8.76 8.97 -11.21
C LYS A 179 -9.65 8.71 -12.42
N ALA A 180 -9.39 7.64 -13.18
CA ALA A 180 -10.19 7.25 -14.33
C ALA A 180 -11.67 7.02 -13.96
N VAL A 181 -11.93 6.30 -12.85
CA VAL A 181 -13.31 6.09 -12.36
C VAL A 181 -13.99 7.40 -11.98
N LYS A 182 -13.28 8.32 -11.30
CA LYS A 182 -13.86 9.64 -10.96
C LYS A 182 -14.17 10.45 -12.21
N GLN A 183 -13.29 10.45 -13.19
CA GLN A 183 -13.47 11.23 -14.41
C GLN A 183 -14.62 10.70 -15.26
N ALA A 184 -14.82 9.38 -15.31
CA ALA A 184 -15.96 8.77 -15.98
C ALA A 184 -17.31 9.12 -15.33
N ASN A 185 -17.33 9.35 -14.01
CA ASN A 185 -18.55 9.55 -13.23
C ASN A 185 -18.93 11.01 -12.98
N ILE A 186 -18.15 11.98 -13.44
CA ILE A 186 -18.45 13.42 -13.26
C ILE A 186 -18.95 13.97 -14.60
N PRO A 187 -20.27 14.09 -14.82
CA PRO A 187 -20.80 14.77 -16.00
C PRO A 187 -20.46 16.27 -15.93
N LEU A 188 -19.90 16.79 -17.03
CA LEU A 188 -19.64 18.21 -17.18
C LEU A 188 -20.92 18.92 -17.68
N TYR A 189 -21.52 19.74 -16.83
CA TYR A 189 -22.64 20.59 -17.21
C TYR A 189 -22.13 21.99 -17.56
N VAL A 190 -22.03 22.30 -18.84
CA VAL A 190 -21.66 23.64 -19.32
C VAL A 190 -22.94 24.45 -19.53
N LYS A 191 -23.18 25.44 -18.67
CA LYS A 191 -24.23 26.45 -18.89
C LYS A 191 -23.64 27.63 -19.65
N ARG A 192 -24.27 28.03 -20.75
CA ARG A 192 -23.93 29.21 -21.56
C ARG A 192 -25.16 30.14 -21.56
N GLY A 193 -24.96 31.44 -21.38
CA GLY A 193 -26.02 32.44 -21.33
C GLY A 193 -25.53 33.78 -20.80
N GLU A 194 -26.42 34.77 -20.78
CA GLU A 194 -26.17 36.07 -20.14
C GLU A 194 -26.43 35.96 -18.64
N PHE A 195 -25.48 36.42 -17.84
CA PHE A 195 -25.56 36.41 -16.38
C PHE A 195 -25.58 37.85 -15.86
N ILE A 196 -26.64 38.23 -15.16
CA ILE A 196 -26.71 39.51 -14.47
C ILE A 196 -25.98 39.33 -13.13
N LEU A 197 -24.83 39.97 -12.98
CA LEU A 197 -24.06 40.03 -11.74
C LEU A 197 -24.42 41.31 -11.00
N THR A 198 -25.09 41.18 -9.86
CA THR A 198 -25.34 42.27 -8.92
C THR A 198 -24.40 42.13 -7.74
N PHE A 199 -23.75 43.23 -7.36
CA PHE A 199 -22.93 43.34 -6.16
C PHE A 199 -23.63 44.35 -5.24
N ASP A 200 -23.78 43.97 -3.96
CA ASP A 200 -24.31 44.82 -2.88
C ASP A 200 -23.21 45.77 -2.35
#